data_AF-A0A2W4M1W6-F1
#
_entry.id   AF-A0A2W4M1W6-F1
#
_cell.length_a   1.000
_cell.length_b   1.000
_cell.length_c   1.000
_cell.angle_alpha   90.00
_cell.angle_beta   90.00
_cell.angle_gamma   90.00
#
_symmetry.space_group_name_H-M   'P 1'
#
loop_
_entity.id
_entity.type
_entity.pdbx_description
1 polymer ?
#
loop_
_entity_poly.entity_id
_entity_poly.type
_entity_poly.pdbx_seq_one_letter_code
_entity_poly.pdbx_strand_id
1 'polypeptide(L)'
;MAAACGGPSSRLITVRSPTGSGPVTFEVKNNTDVPINELYMADSAAVEAAKRVDPNSPEGHAIWGADRLTAAIPTGVRVEISVDRPGRYDVRALDRDRREQHVARLNLQAGGRYILELNEGGWRVR
;
A
#
# COMPACT_ATOMS: atom_id res chain seq x y z
N MET A 1 29.07 -2.23 16.64
CA MET A 1 28.44 -0.90 16.59
C MET A 1 27.62 -0.85 15.31
N ALA A 2 26.30 -0.97 15.38
CA ALA A 2 25.41 -0.72 14.25
C ALA A 2 24.04 -0.35 14.83
N ALA A 3 23.80 0.94 15.00
CA ALA A 3 22.46 1.45 15.23
C ALA A 3 21.68 1.18 13.94
N ALA A 4 20.91 0.09 13.92
CA ALA A 4 19.87 -0.10 12.92
C ALA A 4 18.77 0.91 13.24
N CYS A 5 18.98 2.17 12.86
CA CYS A 5 17.91 3.14 12.78
C CYS A 5 17.02 2.69 11.62
N GLY A 6 16.08 1.78 11.91
CA GLY A 6 14.98 1.49 11.00
C GLY A 6 14.38 2.83 10.60
N GLY A 7 14.31 3.09 9.29
CA GLY A 7 13.82 4.34 8.76
C GLY A 7 12.38 4.65 9.20
N PRO A 8 11.80 5.78 8.78
CA PRO A 8 10.42 6.09 9.14
C PRO A 8 9.48 4.95 8.74
N SER A 9 8.42 4.74 9.51
CA SER A 9 7.35 3.82 9.10
C SER A 9 6.56 4.38 7.92
N SER A 10 5.99 3.50 7.12
CA SER A 10 5.10 3.86 6.02
C SER A 10 3.84 4.57 6.53
N ARG A 11 3.36 5.59 5.80
CA ARG A 11 2.29 6.47 6.26
C ARG A 11 1.44 7.03 5.12
N LEU A 12 0.18 7.35 5.43
CA LEU A 12 -0.72 8.05 4.52
C LEU A 12 -0.67 9.56 4.76
N ILE A 13 -0.45 10.33 3.70
CA ILE A 13 -0.52 11.79 3.69
C ILE A 13 -1.81 12.21 2.99
N THR A 14 -2.58 13.08 3.63
CA THR A 14 -3.72 13.76 3.00
C THR A 14 -3.25 15.08 2.40
N VAL A 15 -3.14 15.12 1.07
CA VAL A 15 -2.73 16.31 0.31
C VAL A 15 -3.90 17.28 0.14
N ARG A 16 -5.10 16.74 -0.10
CA ARG A 16 -6.34 17.51 -0.18
C ARG A 16 -7.39 16.82 0.67
N SER A 17 -8.00 17.59 1.57
CA SER A 17 -9.11 17.10 2.40
C SER A 17 -10.28 16.62 1.53
N PRO A 18 -10.99 15.57 1.95
CA PRO A 18 -12.15 15.08 1.23
C PRO A 18 -13.28 16.11 1.25
N THR A 19 -13.99 16.20 0.14
CA THR A 19 -15.14 17.11 -0.04
C THR A 19 -16.47 16.39 0.14
N GLY A 20 -16.46 15.05 0.23
CA GLY A 20 -17.66 14.22 0.31
C GLY A 20 -18.27 13.87 -1.06
N SER A 21 -17.69 14.37 -2.15
CA SER A 21 -18.13 14.09 -3.52
C SER A 21 -16.95 14.09 -4.50
N GLY A 22 -17.09 13.37 -5.61
CA GLY A 22 -16.05 13.25 -6.63
C GLY A 22 -15.04 12.13 -6.39
N PRO A 23 -14.08 11.96 -7.32
CA PRO A 23 -13.15 10.83 -7.30
C PRO A 23 -12.15 10.92 -6.14
N VAL A 24 -11.65 9.76 -5.72
CA VAL A 24 -10.49 9.63 -4.84
C VAL A 24 -9.24 9.67 -5.71
N THR A 25 -8.30 10.57 -5.39
CA THR A 25 -6.95 10.50 -5.97
C THR A 25 -6.02 9.84 -4.97
N PHE A 26 -5.44 8.70 -5.34
CA PHE A 26 -4.54 7.94 -4.47
C PHE A 26 -3.23 7.66 -5.20
N GLU A 27 -2.13 8.15 -4.64
CA GLU A 27 -0.79 7.95 -5.18
C GLU A 27 0.03 7.10 -4.18
N VAL A 28 0.88 6.22 -4.69
CA VAL A 28 1.87 5.51 -3.88
C VAL A 28 3.25 6.05 -4.23
N LYS A 29 4.00 6.49 -3.22
CA LYS A 29 5.36 6.97 -3.35
C LYS A 29 6.33 5.97 -2.71
N ASN A 30 7.31 5.55 -3.49
CA ASN A 30 8.38 4.70 -3.00
C ASN A 30 9.51 5.56 -2.41
N ASN A 31 9.62 5.64 -1.09
CA ASN A 31 10.77 6.23 -0.38
C ASN A 31 11.71 5.14 0.18
N THR A 32 11.59 3.91 -0.29
CA THR A 32 12.47 2.78 0.07
C THR A 32 13.71 2.77 -0.84
N ASP A 33 14.75 2.07 -0.43
CA ASP A 33 16.03 1.93 -1.16
C ASP A 33 15.97 0.89 -2.29
N VAL A 34 14.86 0.16 -2.39
CA VAL A 34 14.60 -0.84 -3.43
C VAL A 34 13.34 -0.50 -4.24
N PRO A 35 13.20 -1.00 -5.48
CA PRO A 35 11.95 -0.89 -6.21
C PRO A 35 10.80 -1.65 -5.53
N ILE A 36 9.57 -1.13 -5.67
CA ILE A 36 8.36 -1.89 -5.37
C ILE A 36 7.95 -2.63 -6.64
N ASN A 37 7.99 -3.96 -6.60
CA ASN A 37 7.77 -4.82 -7.75
C ASN A 37 6.30 -5.22 -7.91
N GLU A 38 5.58 -5.37 -6.80
CA GLU A 38 4.16 -5.76 -6.78
C GLU A 38 3.43 -4.89 -5.78
N LEU A 39 2.21 -4.46 -6.10
CA LEU A 39 1.36 -3.69 -5.20
C LEU A 39 -0.09 -4.18 -5.27
N TYR A 40 -0.59 -4.66 -4.14
CA TYR A 40 -1.96 -5.12 -3.97
C TYR A 40 -2.75 -4.16 -3.08
N MET A 41 -4.05 -4.08 -3.34
CA MET A 41 -4.97 -3.24 -2.60
C MET A 41 -6.31 -3.94 -2.43
N ALA A 42 -6.74 -4.09 -1.19
CA ALA A 42 -7.96 -4.80 -0.82
C ALA A 42 -8.77 -4.05 0.23
N ASP A 43 -10.07 -4.35 0.32
CA ASP A 43 -10.93 -3.82 1.37
C ASP A 43 -10.46 -4.32 2.74
N SER A 44 -10.29 -3.41 3.70
CA SER A 44 -9.79 -3.75 5.03
C SER A 44 -10.68 -4.79 5.74
N ALA A 45 -12.00 -4.76 5.52
CA ALA A 45 -12.90 -5.73 6.15
C ALA A 45 -12.67 -7.15 5.60
N ALA A 46 -12.38 -7.28 4.30
CA ALA A 46 -12.06 -8.57 3.68
C ALA A 46 -10.73 -9.12 4.21
N VAL A 47 -9.69 -8.28 4.31
CA VAL A 47 -8.39 -8.67 4.88
C VAL A 47 -8.52 -9.07 6.35
N GLU A 48 -9.28 -8.32 7.15
CA GLU A 48 -9.51 -8.62 8.56
C GLU A 48 -10.28 -9.94 8.77
N ALA A 49 -11.27 -10.23 7.92
CA ALA A 49 -11.99 -11.51 7.95
C ALA A 49 -11.08 -12.70 7.62
N ALA A 50 -10.00 -12.45 6.85
CA ALA A 50 -9.08 -13.46 6.36
C ALA A 50 -7.75 -13.54 7.11
N LYS A 51 -7.62 -12.99 8.32
CA LYS A 51 -6.36 -12.94 9.10
C LYS A 51 -5.58 -14.25 9.25
N ARG A 52 -6.22 -15.40 9.07
CA ARG A 52 -5.59 -16.74 9.16
C ARG A 52 -5.19 -17.33 7.80
N VAL A 53 -5.49 -16.63 6.71
CA VAL A 53 -5.16 -17.04 5.34
C VAL A 53 -3.78 -16.50 5.00
N ASP A 54 -2.91 -17.35 4.47
CA ASP A 54 -1.62 -16.90 3.94
C ASP A 54 -1.88 -16.01 2.72
N PRO A 55 -1.40 -14.75 2.69
CA PRO A 55 -1.63 -13.85 1.56
C PRO A 55 -0.99 -14.33 0.25
N ASN A 56 -0.08 -15.31 0.29
CA ASN A 56 0.50 -15.93 -0.91
C ASN A 56 -0.22 -17.23 -1.35
N SER A 57 -1.26 -17.67 -0.63
CA SER A 57 -2.08 -18.82 -1.05
C SER A 57 -3.07 -18.41 -2.14
N PRO A 58 -3.68 -19.36 -2.86
CA PRO A 58 -4.76 -19.07 -3.82
C PRO A 58 -5.91 -18.28 -3.20
N GLU A 59 -6.28 -18.60 -1.96
CA GLU A 59 -7.31 -17.88 -1.19
C GLU A 59 -6.85 -16.47 -0.83
N GLY A 60 -5.59 -16.30 -0.43
CA GLY A 60 -4.97 -14.99 -0.20
C GLY A 60 -5.03 -14.10 -1.44
N HIS A 61 -4.67 -14.64 -2.61
CA HIS A 61 -4.77 -13.94 -3.89
C HIS A 61 -6.21 -13.55 -4.25
N ALA A 62 -7.20 -14.36 -3.88
CA ALA A 62 -8.61 -14.02 -4.10
C ALA A 62 -9.06 -12.80 -3.27
N ILE A 63 -8.48 -12.58 -2.08
CA ILE A 63 -8.76 -11.42 -1.22
C ILE A 63 -8.03 -10.17 -1.71
N TRP A 64 -6.74 -10.32 -2.02
CA TRP A 64 -5.88 -9.20 -2.43
C TRP A 64 -6.09 -8.75 -3.88
N GLY A 65 -6.63 -9.63 -4.72
CA GLY A 65 -6.83 -9.38 -6.14
C GLY A 65 -5.52 -9.41 -6.93
N ALA A 66 -5.59 -8.85 -8.13
CA ALA A 66 -4.43 -8.74 -9.02
C ALA A 66 -3.48 -7.61 -8.58
N ASP A 67 -2.23 -7.71 -9.04
CA ASP A 67 -1.26 -6.62 -8.94
C ASP A 67 -1.81 -5.36 -9.63
N ARG A 68 -1.66 -4.22 -8.96
CA ARG A 68 -2.11 -2.91 -9.45
C ARG A 68 -1.06 -2.22 -10.31
N LEU A 69 0.17 -2.74 -10.35
CA LEU A 69 1.27 -2.16 -11.13
C LEU A 69 1.33 -2.73 -12.55
N THR A 70 1.68 -1.86 -13.50
CA THR A 70 2.10 -2.28 -14.85
C THR A 70 3.62 -2.38 -14.99
N ALA A 71 4.34 -1.71 -14.08
CA ALA A 71 5.79 -1.73 -13.94
C ALA A 71 6.16 -1.44 -12.48
N ALA A 72 7.33 -1.90 -12.05
CA ALA A 72 7.84 -1.61 -10.71
C ALA A 72 7.91 -0.10 -10.45
N ILE A 73 7.66 0.33 -9.21
CA ILE A 73 7.82 1.73 -8.78
C ILE A 73 9.28 1.93 -8.35
N PRO A 74 10.11 2.67 -9.11
CA PRO A 74 11.50 2.91 -8.73
C PRO A 74 11.58 3.77 -7.46
N THR A 75 12.72 3.73 -6.78
CA THR A 75 13.00 4.59 -5.62
C THR A 75 12.81 6.07 -5.98
N GLY A 76 12.13 6.80 -5.09
CA GLY A 76 11.82 8.23 -5.24
C GLY A 76 10.63 8.54 -6.15
N VAL A 77 10.07 7.55 -6.85
CA VAL A 77 8.98 7.73 -7.80
C VAL A 77 7.63 7.58 -7.11
N ARG A 78 6.64 8.30 -7.65
CA ARG A 78 5.22 8.16 -7.30
C ARG A 78 4.42 7.69 -8.50
N VAL A 79 3.43 6.85 -8.24
CA VAL A 79 2.46 6.39 -9.25
C VAL A 79 1.05 6.57 -8.71
N GLU A 80 0.11 6.89 -9.58
CA GLU A 80 -1.31 6.90 -9.23
C GLU A 80 -1.87 5.47 -9.27
N ILE A 81 -2.63 5.10 -8.25
CA ILE A 81 -3.30 3.81 -8.14
C ILE A 81 -4.81 4.05 -8.17
N SER A 82 -5.50 3.37 -9.08
CA SER A 82 -6.95 3.51 -9.24
C SER A 82 -7.68 3.00 -7.99
N VAL A 83 -8.66 3.80 -7.53
CA VAL A 83 -9.53 3.49 -6.40
C VAL A 83 -10.98 3.53 -6.88
N ASP A 84 -11.62 2.37 -6.94
CA ASP A 84 -12.94 2.23 -7.55
C ASP A 84 -14.04 2.96 -6.76
N ARG A 85 -13.89 3.01 -5.43
CA ARG A 85 -14.84 3.68 -4.53
C ARG A 85 -14.16 4.19 -3.26
N PRO A 86 -14.71 5.21 -2.60
CA PRO A 86 -14.29 5.58 -1.25
C PRO A 86 -14.46 4.41 -0.27
N GLY A 87 -13.55 4.27 0.69
CA GLY A 87 -13.57 3.14 1.62
C GLY A 87 -12.33 3.04 2.51
N ARG A 88 -12.25 1.92 3.23
CA ARG A 88 -11.08 1.54 4.01
C ARG A 88 -10.33 0.44 3.31
N TYR A 89 -9.05 0.66 3.08
CA TYR A 89 -8.22 -0.22 2.30
C TYR A 89 -6.95 -0.60 3.03
N ASP A 90 -6.51 -1.82 2.77
CA ASP A 90 -5.18 -2.29 3.10
C ASP A 90 -4.35 -2.32 1.82
N VAL A 91 -3.09 -1.92 1.92
CA VAL A 91 -2.12 -1.98 0.82
C VAL A 91 -0.97 -2.90 1.21
N ARG A 92 -0.64 -3.80 0.30
CA ARG A 92 0.47 -4.75 0.43
C ARG A 92 1.44 -4.51 -0.72
N ALA A 93 2.69 -4.19 -0.40
CA ALA A 93 3.75 -3.95 -1.37
C ALA A 93 4.86 -4.99 -1.19
N LEU A 94 5.40 -5.49 -2.30
CA LEU A 94 6.53 -6.41 -2.29
C LEU A 94 7.67 -5.88 -3.13
N ASP A 95 8.90 -6.13 -2.68
CA ASP A 95 10.10 -5.96 -3.50
C ASP A 95 10.41 -7.25 -4.29
N ARG A 96 11.50 -7.20 -5.06
CA ARG A 96 12.00 -8.34 -5.84
C ARG A 96 12.30 -9.58 -4.99
N ASP A 97 12.71 -9.38 -3.74
CA ASP A 97 13.09 -10.45 -2.81
C ASP A 97 11.90 -10.95 -1.98
N ARG A 98 10.67 -10.51 -2.32
CA ARG A 98 9.41 -10.87 -1.65
C ARG A 98 9.36 -10.40 -0.19
N ARG A 99 10.20 -9.42 0.21
CA ARG A 99 9.99 -8.67 1.46
C ARG A 99 8.70 -7.89 1.33
N GLU A 100 7.95 -7.80 2.43
CA GLU A 100 6.60 -7.26 2.40
C GLU A 100 6.50 -5.99 3.24
N GLN A 101 5.77 -5.00 2.74
CA GLN A 101 5.16 -3.96 3.56
C GLN A 101 3.65 -4.07 3.50
N HIS A 102 3.00 -4.08 4.66
CA HIS A 102 1.55 -4.02 4.78
C HIS A 102 1.15 -2.77 5.55
N VAL A 103 0.35 -1.91 4.93
CA VAL A 103 -0.23 -0.73 5.55
C VAL A 103 -1.74 -0.89 5.58
N ALA A 104 -2.29 -1.01 6.78
CA ALA A 104 -3.69 -1.35 6.99
C ALA A 104 -4.57 -0.12 7.24
N ARG A 105 -5.87 -0.26 6.95
CA ARG A 105 -6.95 0.66 7.35
C ARG A 105 -6.78 2.09 6.84
N LEU A 106 -6.24 2.24 5.63
CA LEU A 106 -6.17 3.51 4.91
C LEU A 106 -7.58 4.03 4.63
N ASN A 107 -7.92 5.20 5.18
CA ASN A 107 -9.23 5.81 4.98
C ASN A 107 -9.21 6.75 3.78
N LEU A 108 -9.77 6.30 2.66
CA LEU A 108 -9.83 7.05 1.41
C LEU A 108 -11.26 7.55 1.16
N GLN A 109 -11.47 8.85 1.24
CA GLN A 109 -12.79 9.48 1.19
C GLN A 109 -13.00 10.27 -0.11
N ALA A 110 -14.24 10.36 -0.57
CA ALA A 110 -14.63 11.02 -1.82
C ALA A 110 -14.08 12.45 -1.91
N GLY A 111 -13.51 12.80 -3.07
CA GLY A 111 -12.89 14.08 -3.36
C GLY A 111 -11.52 14.31 -2.71
N GLY A 112 -11.05 13.39 -1.87
CA GLY A 112 -9.75 13.48 -1.22
C GLY A 112 -8.58 13.19 -2.16
N ARG A 113 -7.42 13.78 -1.88
CA ARG A 113 -6.14 13.43 -2.51
C ARG A 113 -5.18 12.91 -1.46
N TYR A 114 -4.64 11.72 -1.69
CA TYR A 114 -3.81 10.99 -0.74
C TYR A 114 -2.52 10.51 -1.37
N ILE A 115 -1.44 10.50 -0.60
CA ILE A 115 -0.17 9.87 -0.97
C ILE A 115 0.18 8.85 0.12
N LEU A 116 0.28 7.57 -0.22
CA LEU A 116 0.90 6.56 0.64
C LEU A 116 2.42 6.60 0.43
N GLU A 117 3.16 7.01 1.45
CA GLU A 117 4.60 6.92 1.47
C GLU A 117 5.00 5.55 2.04
N LEU A 118 5.60 4.71 1.19
CA LEU A 118 6.27 3.48 1.61
C LEU A 118 7.71 3.82 1.96
N ASN A 119 8.15 3.46 3.18
CA ASN A 119 9.43 3.86 3.73
C ASN A 119 10.20 2.64 4.24
N GLU A 120 11.52 2.75 4.39
CA GLU A 120 12.41 1.66 4.82
C GLU A 120 11.94 0.92 6.08
N GLY A 121 11.47 1.65 7.09
CA GLY A 121 11.00 1.06 8.35
C GLY A 121 9.71 0.25 8.22
N GLY A 122 9.08 0.24 7.05
CA GLY A 122 7.87 -0.54 6.77
C GLY A 122 8.14 -1.99 6.36
N TRP A 123 9.37 -2.34 5.97
CA TRP A 123 9.72 -3.70 5.56
C TRP A 123 9.61 -4.69 6.72
N ARG A 124 8.91 -5.78 6.47
CA ARG A 124 8.84 -6.95 7.34
C ARG A 124 9.62 -8.08 6.68
N VAL A 125 10.58 -8.62 7.43
CA VAL A 125 11.23 -9.89 7.10
C VAL A 125 10.31 -10.97 7.64
N ARG A 126 9.88 -11.89 6.77
CA ARG A 126 9.10 -13.07 7.16
C ARG A 126 9.96 -14.06 7.93
#